data_AF-A0A4Q1VH77-F1
#
_entry.id   AF-A0A4Q1VH77-F1
#
_cell.length_a   1.000
_cell.length_b   1.000
_cell.length_c   1.000
_cell.angle_alpha   90.00
_cell.angle_beta   90.00
_cell.angle_gamma   90.00
#
_symmetry.space_group_name_H-M   'P 1'
#
loop_
_entity.id
_entity.type
_entity.pdbx_description
1 polymer ?
#
loop_
_entity_poly.entity_id
_entity_poly.type
_entity_poly.pdbx_seq_one_letter_code
_entity_poly.pdbx_strand_id
1 'polypeptide(L)'
;MNYHDGTLARTDETSTEPSSLTRDEYYQICLRHLKTGELAQAEARCREGLAADANHAGLLHLMAGVSLLNGDFDAAIKWAGRALTNEMKATYLATFGTALQGKGLQEQALEAFQRAVDLDPVDPSIWENYGHALSRAGHGNQASLCFVIARAYQKMPFLGECRSAPRNGWNALTAQFNAHLQNRSGSEEARDLIHCFWSDTLPSEMSHLALRSMIRQGHPVKLYTYDDVATMQALVPSGVLVADAASVVPRSTYHHALVHSEIRYFSDIFRYAVLQEFGGWWLDTDIVLLKPLDFASEHVFSTQWSGVENGHVCVGGVMRAPKGSLHMANLYALALQRLFSERRVEYGAVGPLLLSEYLLGSDDQQLLSSILPPTTFNAIDWHEVDLFATESRAGFELLSDPRVTGVHLWEKTWAERGLRLDAVSKQSVAGHLKKLVLEPN
;
A
#
# COMPACT_ATOMS: atom_id res chain seq x y z
N MET A 1 60.40 -56.13 51.38
CA MET A 1 60.48 -57.34 50.54
C MET A 1 59.14 -57.49 49.85
N ASN A 2 59.14 -57.48 48.51
CA ASN A 2 58.21 -58.10 47.55
C ASN A 2 56.75 -58.47 47.90
N TYR A 3 55.87 -57.99 47.01
CA TYR A 3 54.62 -58.56 46.44
C TYR A 3 53.30 -58.63 47.25
N HIS A 4 52.23 -58.35 46.49
CA HIS A 4 50.77 -58.40 46.73
C HIS A 4 50.18 -57.22 47.54
N ASP A 5 49.06 -56.62 47.19
CA ASP A 5 47.87 -57.14 46.51
C ASP A 5 47.08 -56.00 45.83
N GLY A 6 46.23 -56.36 44.85
CA GLY A 6 45.37 -55.42 44.14
C GLY A 6 44.15 -54.96 44.93
N THR A 7 43.46 -53.96 44.35
CA THR A 7 41.99 -53.81 44.24
C THR A 7 41.51 -52.38 44.55
N LEU A 8 41.11 -51.70 43.46
CA LEU A 8 40.02 -50.71 43.32
C LEU A 8 39.95 -49.53 44.31
N ALA A 9 40.48 -48.37 43.88
CA ALA A 9 39.93 -47.07 44.27
C ALA A 9 39.09 -46.55 43.09
N ARG A 10 37.80 -46.38 43.35
CA ARG A 10 36.78 -45.81 42.47
C ARG A 10 37.25 -44.44 41.96
N THR A 11 37.29 -44.28 40.65
CA THR A 11 37.23 -42.97 40.01
C THR A 11 35.79 -42.48 40.16
N ASP A 12 35.60 -41.37 40.86
CA ASP A 12 34.35 -40.62 40.84
C ASP A 12 34.01 -40.30 39.39
N GLU A 13 32.97 -40.98 38.89
CA GLU A 13 32.23 -40.55 37.70
C GLU A 13 31.63 -39.19 38.04
N THR A 14 32.20 -38.15 37.45
CA THR A 14 31.51 -36.88 37.25
C THR A 14 30.30 -37.15 36.37
N SER A 15 29.19 -37.43 37.05
CA SER A 15 27.83 -37.41 36.50
C SER A 15 27.56 -36.01 35.96
N THR A 16 27.84 -35.84 34.67
CA THR A 16 27.24 -34.76 33.89
C THR A 16 25.83 -35.22 33.57
N GLU A 17 24.86 -34.80 34.38
CA GLU A 17 23.46 -34.86 33.96
C GLU A 17 23.37 -34.18 32.58
N PRO A 18 22.67 -34.76 31.59
CA PRO A 18 22.41 -34.07 30.35
C PRO A 18 21.63 -32.80 30.71
N SER A 19 22.21 -31.63 30.44
CA SER A 19 21.52 -30.36 30.69
C SER A 19 20.17 -30.42 29.99
N SER A 20 19.08 -30.47 30.77
CA SER A 20 17.73 -30.50 30.24
C SER A 20 17.56 -29.31 29.30
N LEU A 21 17.12 -29.56 28.07
CA LEU A 21 16.90 -28.50 27.09
C LEU A 21 16.02 -27.40 27.72
N THR A 22 16.39 -26.16 27.45
CA THR A 22 15.60 -24.99 27.80
C THR A 22 14.31 -24.97 26.97
N ARG A 23 13.32 -24.23 27.46
CA ARG A 23 12.05 -24.04 26.77
C ARG A 23 12.21 -23.42 25.37
N ASP A 24 13.16 -22.51 25.21
CA ASP A 24 13.46 -21.86 23.93
C ASP A 24 14.11 -22.86 22.96
N GLU A 25 14.96 -23.76 23.45
CA GLU A 25 15.54 -24.84 22.63
C GLU A 25 14.47 -25.83 22.17
N TYR A 26 13.55 -26.24 23.05
CA TYR A 26 12.40 -27.05 22.65
C TYR A 26 11.59 -26.36 21.55
N TYR A 27 11.28 -25.07 21.73
CA TYR A 27 10.54 -24.29 20.73
C TYR A 27 11.24 -24.28 19.37
N GLN A 28 12.54 -24.00 19.33
CA GLN A 28 13.31 -23.96 18.08
C GLN A 28 13.39 -25.34 17.40
N ILE A 29 13.52 -26.42 18.16
CA ILE A 29 13.52 -27.79 17.62
C ILE A 29 12.16 -28.14 17.02
N CYS A 30 11.06 -27.85 17.74
CA CYS A 30 9.69 -28.07 17.26
C CYS A 30 9.43 -27.31 15.96
N LEU A 31 9.80 -26.03 15.92
CA LEU A 31 9.65 -25.19 14.75
C LEU A 31 10.42 -25.74 13.54
N ARG A 32 11.62 -26.30 13.76
CA ARG A 32 12.41 -26.95 12.71
C ARG A 32 11.70 -28.18 12.15
N HIS A 33 11.22 -29.09 13.01
CA HIS A 33 10.48 -30.27 12.57
C HIS A 33 9.19 -29.91 11.81
N LEU A 34 8.47 -28.87 12.26
CA LEU A 34 7.31 -28.35 11.52
C LEU A 34 7.70 -27.84 10.12
N LYS A 35 8.81 -27.11 10.00
CA LYS A 35 9.33 -26.63 8.70
C LYS A 35 9.76 -27.78 7.77
N THR A 36 10.16 -28.93 8.30
CA THR A 36 10.52 -30.12 7.51
C THR A 36 9.36 -31.10 7.32
N GLY A 37 8.17 -30.82 7.85
CA GLY A 37 6.99 -31.69 7.74
C GLY A 37 6.99 -32.90 8.68
N GLU A 38 7.92 -32.96 9.62
CA GLU A 38 8.08 -34.03 10.60
C GLU A 38 7.11 -33.85 11.78
N LEU A 39 5.80 -33.99 11.50
CA LEU A 39 4.73 -33.64 12.45
C LEU A 39 4.79 -34.43 13.76
N ALA A 40 5.10 -35.74 13.69
CA ALA A 40 5.19 -36.59 14.87
C ALA A 40 6.35 -36.19 15.78
N GLN A 41 7.51 -35.86 15.19
CA GLN A 41 8.67 -35.37 15.91
C GLN A 41 8.41 -33.99 16.52
N ALA A 42 7.74 -33.10 15.78
CA ALA A 42 7.33 -31.80 16.29
C ALA A 42 6.38 -31.93 17.50
N GLU A 43 5.38 -32.81 17.42
CA GLU A 43 4.47 -33.09 18.52
C GLU A 43 5.21 -33.63 19.75
N ALA A 44 6.07 -34.64 19.56
CA ALA A 44 6.83 -35.24 20.66
C ALA A 44 7.67 -34.18 21.40
N ARG A 45 8.38 -33.33 20.66
CA ARG A 45 9.20 -32.25 21.23
C ARG A 45 8.36 -31.15 21.89
N CYS A 46 7.18 -30.84 21.34
CA CYS A 46 6.26 -29.89 21.98
C CYS A 46 5.80 -30.45 23.33
N ARG A 47 5.43 -31.73 23.39
CA ARG A 47 4.99 -32.39 24.62
C ARG A 47 6.08 -32.44 25.68
N GLU A 48 7.32 -32.74 25.30
CA GLU A 48 8.48 -32.69 26.21
C GLU A 48 8.68 -31.30 26.79
N GLY A 49 8.67 -30.26 25.96
CA GLY A 49 8.81 -28.87 26.42
C GLY A 49 7.63 -28.43 27.31
N LEU A 50 6.40 -28.84 26.99
CA LEU A 50 5.22 -28.54 27.79
C LEU A 50 5.15 -29.34 29.11
N ALA A 51 5.88 -30.46 29.22
CA ALA A 51 6.02 -31.16 30.51
C ALA A 51 6.89 -30.36 31.49
N ALA A 52 7.87 -29.61 30.98
CA ALA A 52 8.70 -28.71 31.78
C ALA A 52 8.00 -27.37 32.08
N ASP A 53 7.24 -26.83 31.13
CA ASP A 53 6.43 -25.61 31.30
C ASP A 53 5.08 -25.75 30.58
N ALA A 54 4.05 -26.13 31.33
CA ALA A 54 2.72 -26.41 30.79
C ALA A 54 2.02 -25.19 30.18
N ASN A 55 2.50 -23.97 30.46
CA ASN A 55 1.88 -22.72 30.05
C ASN A 55 2.73 -21.93 29.05
N HIS A 56 3.78 -22.54 28.52
CA HIS A 56 4.60 -21.91 27.50
C HIS A 56 3.81 -21.60 26.23
N ALA A 57 3.42 -20.34 26.04
CA ALA A 57 2.52 -19.92 24.97
C ALA A 57 3.02 -20.30 23.56
N GLY A 58 4.32 -20.15 23.29
CA GLY A 58 4.91 -20.54 22.01
C GLY A 58 4.79 -22.05 21.69
N LEU A 59 5.08 -22.94 22.65
CA LEU A 59 4.94 -24.39 22.47
C LEU A 59 3.46 -24.81 22.36
N LEU A 60 2.57 -24.17 23.12
CA LEU A 60 1.12 -24.36 22.98
C LEU A 60 0.65 -23.97 21.57
N HIS A 61 1.16 -22.87 21.02
CA HIS A 61 0.88 -22.44 19.65
C HIS A 61 1.43 -23.41 18.60
N LEU A 62 2.67 -23.88 18.74
CA LEU A 62 3.23 -24.90 17.83
C LEU A 62 2.41 -26.20 17.88
N MET A 63 1.93 -26.61 19.06
CA MET A 63 1.06 -27.78 19.20
C MET A 63 -0.29 -27.57 18.50
N ALA A 64 -0.85 -26.35 18.53
CA ALA A 64 -2.03 -26.02 17.74
C ALA A 64 -1.75 -26.14 16.23
N GLY A 65 -0.59 -25.66 15.77
CA GLY A 65 -0.14 -25.80 14.38
C GLY A 65 0.02 -27.26 13.93
N VAL A 66 0.64 -28.11 14.74
CA VAL A 66 0.72 -29.56 14.46
C VAL A 66 -0.67 -30.18 14.38
N SER A 67 -1.56 -29.84 15.32
CA SER A 67 -2.94 -30.36 15.34
C SER A 67 -3.73 -29.95 14.08
N LEU A 68 -3.56 -28.70 13.62
CA LEU A 68 -4.13 -28.22 12.36
C LEU A 68 -3.67 -29.04 11.16
N LEU A 69 -2.35 -29.28 11.05
CA LEU A 69 -1.77 -30.03 9.95
C LEU A 69 -2.21 -31.49 9.94
N ASN A 70 -2.52 -32.05 11.11
CA ASN A 70 -3.12 -33.38 11.26
C ASN A 70 -4.65 -33.41 11.02
N GLY A 71 -5.29 -32.25 10.81
CA GLY A 71 -6.75 -32.15 10.65
C GLY A 71 -7.56 -32.31 11.95
N ASP A 72 -6.90 -32.36 13.12
CA ASP A 72 -7.56 -32.38 14.42
C ASP A 72 -7.89 -30.95 14.87
N PHE A 73 -9.00 -30.43 14.32
CA PHE A 73 -9.45 -29.07 14.60
C PHE A 73 -9.86 -28.88 16.07
N ASP A 74 -10.36 -29.91 16.76
CA ASP A 74 -10.71 -29.82 18.18
C ASP A 74 -9.48 -29.63 19.06
N ALA A 75 -8.44 -30.43 18.82
CA ALA A 75 -7.17 -30.25 19.52
C ALA A 75 -6.55 -28.90 19.20
N ALA A 76 -6.56 -28.48 17.93
CA ALA A 76 -6.03 -27.19 17.51
C ALA A 76 -6.71 -26.01 18.24
N ILE A 77 -8.04 -25.99 18.30
CA ILE A 77 -8.82 -24.97 19.03
C ILE A 77 -8.41 -24.94 20.52
N LYS A 78 -8.30 -26.11 21.16
CA LYS A 78 -7.92 -26.20 22.59
C LYS A 78 -6.51 -25.68 22.84
N TRP A 79 -5.54 -26.09 22.02
CA TRP A 79 -4.14 -25.68 22.16
C TRP A 79 -3.96 -24.19 21.88
N ALA A 80 -4.56 -23.67 20.81
CA ALA A 80 -4.49 -22.24 20.48
C ALA A 80 -5.22 -21.38 21.52
N GLY A 81 -6.38 -21.81 22.02
CA GLY A 81 -7.07 -21.11 23.12
C GLY A 81 -6.24 -21.03 24.39
N ARG A 82 -5.51 -22.10 24.75
CA ARG A 82 -4.56 -22.08 25.87
C ARG A 82 -3.37 -21.16 25.59
N ALA A 83 -2.82 -21.15 24.37
CA ALA A 83 -1.77 -20.22 24.00
C ALA A 83 -2.22 -18.77 24.19
N LEU A 84 -3.41 -18.43 23.69
CA LEU A 84 -4.05 -17.10 23.80
C LEU A 84 -4.35 -16.68 25.24
N THR A 85 -4.65 -17.63 26.13
CA THR A 85 -4.86 -17.36 27.57
C THR A 85 -3.56 -16.91 28.24
N ASN A 86 -2.41 -17.43 27.79
CA ASN A 86 -1.11 -17.12 28.37
C ASN A 86 -0.44 -15.90 27.70
N GLU A 87 -0.64 -15.75 26.39
CA GLU A 87 -0.07 -14.64 25.63
C GLU A 87 -0.98 -14.32 24.42
N MET A 88 -1.46 -13.08 24.34
CA MET A 88 -2.26 -12.60 23.21
C MET A 88 -1.34 -12.18 22.06
N LYS A 89 -1.32 -12.96 20.97
CA LYS A 89 -0.57 -12.66 19.74
C LYS A 89 -1.43 -12.83 18.51
N ALA A 90 -1.18 -12.00 17.51
CA ALA A 90 -1.95 -12.00 16.27
C ALA A 90 -1.83 -13.33 15.51
N THR A 91 -0.62 -13.89 15.44
CA THR A 91 -0.36 -15.21 14.83
C THR A 91 -1.08 -16.36 15.56
N TYR A 92 -1.28 -16.25 16.88
CA TYR A 92 -2.03 -17.25 17.65
C TYR A 92 -3.54 -17.12 17.38
N LEU A 93 -4.06 -15.89 17.28
CA LEU A 93 -5.44 -15.62 16.88
C LEU A 93 -5.73 -16.13 15.47
N ALA A 94 -4.81 -15.90 14.52
CA ALA A 94 -4.92 -16.41 13.16
C ALA A 94 -4.95 -17.95 13.13
N THR A 95 -4.10 -18.61 13.92
CA THR A 95 -4.08 -20.08 14.06
C THR A 95 -5.38 -20.60 14.65
N PHE A 96 -5.92 -19.91 15.68
CA PHE A 96 -7.22 -20.22 16.27
C PHE A 96 -8.35 -20.06 15.25
N GLY A 97 -8.35 -18.97 14.47
CA GLY A 97 -9.31 -18.72 13.39
C GLY A 97 -9.28 -19.81 12.31
N THR A 98 -8.09 -20.25 11.89
CA THR A 98 -7.94 -21.36 10.94
C THR A 98 -8.52 -22.67 11.49
N ALA A 99 -8.32 -22.93 12.79
CA ALA A 99 -8.87 -24.13 13.44
C ALA A 99 -10.40 -24.09 13.52
N LEU A 100 -10.97 -22.94 13.91
CA LEU A 100 -12.41 -22.70 13.93
C LEU A 100 -13.03 -22.87 12.54
N GLN A 101 -12.36 -22.36 11.51
CA GLN A 101 -12.82 -22.49 10.13
C GLN A 101 -12.81 -23.95 9.66
N GLY A 102 -11.74 -24.71 9.97
CA GLY A 102 -11.66 -26.14 9.67
C GLY A 102 -12.78 -26.94 10.36
N LYS A 103 -13.17 -26.52 11.57
CA LYS A 103 -14.28 -27.06 12.34
C LYS A 103 -15.67 -26.67 11.79
N GLY A 104 -15.75 -25.70 10.86
CA GLY A 104 -17.00 -25.17 10.32
C GLY A 104 -17.64 -24.06 11.18
N LEU A 105 -16.95 -23.56 12.20
CA LEU A 105 -17.41 -22.46 13.06
C LEU A 105 -17.10 -21.11 12.40
N GLN A 106 -17.79 -20.83 11.30
CA GLN A 106 -17.46 -19.74 10.38
C GLN A 106 -17.45 -18.36 11.04
N GLU A 107 -18.49 -17.99 11.79
CA GLU A 107 -18.59 -16.66 12.42
C GLU A 107 -17.47 -16.42 13.44
N GLN A 108 -17.18 -17.42 14.28
CA GLN A 108 -16.10 -17.34 15.27
C GLN A 108 -14.72 -17.24 14.60
N ALA A 109 -14.54 -17.92 13.46
CA ALA A 109 -13.32 -17.82 12.68
C ALA A 109 -13.11 -16.39 12.16
N LEU A 110 -14.15 -15.76 11.59
CA LEU A 110 -14.09 -14.38 11.11
C LEU A 110 -13.78 -13.40 12.25
N GLU A 111 -14.39 -13.57 13.43
CA GLU A 111 -14.08 -12.75 14.61
C GLU A 111 -12.62 -12.91 15.05
N ALA A 112 -12.11 -14.14 15.07
CA ALA A 112 -10.71 -14.41 15.42
C ALA A 112 -9.73 -13.77 14.44
N PHE A 113 -10.01 -13.84 13.13
CA PHE A 113 -9.18 -13.20 12.11
C PHE A 113 -9.26 -11.68 12.16
N GLN A 114 -10.45 -11.10 12.38
CA GLN A 114 -10.59 -9.65 12.55
C GLN A 114 -9.75 -9.17 13.74
N ARG A 115 -9.83 -9.85 14.88
CA ARG A 115 -9.00 -9.53 16.05
C ARG A 115 -7.51 -9.72 15.79
N ALA A 116 -7.13 -10.66 14.90
CA ALA A 116 -5.74 -10.87 14.53
C ALA A 116 -5.19 -9.68 13.72
N VAL A 117 -5.93 -9.20 12.70
CA VAL A 117 -5.51 -8.03 11.90
C VAL A 117 -5.57 -6.74 12.70
N ASP A 118 -6.47 -6.62 13.68
CA ASP A 118 -6.51 -5.47 14.59
C ASP A 118 -5.27 -5.43 15.50
N LEU A 119 -4.73 -6.60 15.87
CA LEU A 119 -3.57 -6.74 16.75
C LEU A 119 -2.24 -6.60 16.01
N ASP A 120 -2.13 -7.17 14.81
CA ASP A 120 -1.00 -7.01 13.92
C ASP A 120 -1.50 -6.74 12.49
N PRO A 121 -1.65 -5.46 12.12
CA PRO A 121 -2.15 -5.10 10.80
C PRO A 121 -1.10 -5.22 9.70
N VAL A 122 0.17 -5.49 10.01
CA VAL A 122 1.25 -5.47 9.01
C VAL A 122 1.67 -6.84 8.50
N ASP A 123 1.30 -7.93 9.19
CA ASP A 123 1.60 -9.30 8.75
C ASP A 123 0.72 -9.70 7.56
N PRO A 124 1.29 -9.86 6.35
CA PRO A 124 0.54 -10.25 5.16
C PRO A 124 -0.20 -11.58 5.33
N SER A 125 0.40 -12.52 6.07
CA SER A 125 -0.11 -13.88 6.22
C SER A 125 -1.45 -13.89 6.97
N ILE A 126 -1.64 -12.95 7.89
CA ILE A 126 -2.89 -12.82 8.65
C ILE A 126 -4.00 -12.31 7.74
N TRP A 127 -3.71 -11.31 6.90
CA TRP A 127 -4.65 -10.81 5.89
C TRP A 127 -5.01 -11.88 4.85
N GLU A 128 -4.06 -12.69 4.38
CA GLU A 128 -4.35 -13.81 3.48
C GLU A 128 -5.30 -14.82 4.11
N ASN A 129 -5.02 -15.24 5.35
CA ASN A 129 -5.89 -16.17 6.08
C ASN A 129 -7.29 -15.59 6.28
N TYR A 130 -7.39 -14.29 6.59
CA TYR A 130 -8.68 -13.62 6.72
C TYR A 130 -9.43 -13.56 5.38
N GLY A 131 -8.74 -13.23 4.29
CA GLY A 131 -9.31 -13.21 2.95
C GLY A 131 -9.83 -14.59 2.50
N HIS A 132 -9.10 -15.65 2.80
CA HIS A 132 -9.57 -17.02 2.58
C HIS A 132 -10.80 -17.35 3.42
N ALA A 133 -10.85 -16.90 4.67
CA ALA A 133 -12.02 -17.08 5.52
C ALA A 133 -13.27 -16.36 5.00
N LEU A 134 -13.11 -15.11 4.59
CA LEU A 134 -14.17 -14.29 4.00
C LEU A 134 -14.67 -14.91 2.68
N SER A 135 -13.75 -15.43 1.85
CA SER A 135 -14.11 -16.12 0.61
C SER A 135 -15.01 -17.33 0.87
N ARG A 136 -14.68 -18.15 1.87
CA ARG A 136 -15.48 -19.33 2.26
C ARG A 136 -16.83 -18.95 2.86
N ALA A 137 -16.93 -17.79 3.49
CA ALA A 137 -18.20 -17.24 3.99
C ALA A 137 -19.05 -16.55 2.90
N GLY A 138 -18.55 -16.41 1.67
CA GLY A 138 -19.24 -15.70 0.59
C GLY A 138 -19.07 -14.18 0.60
N HIS A 139 -18.15 -13.64 1.40
CA HIS A 139 -17.84 -12.21 1.48
C HIS A 139 -16.74 -11.80 0.49
N GLY A 140 -17.03 -11.92 -0.81
CA GLY A 140 -16.05 -11.75 -1.89
C GLY A 140 -15.34 -10.39 -1.92
N ASN A 141 -16.07 -9.28 -1.75
CA ASN A 141 -15.47 -7.92 -1.79
C ASN A 141 -14.48 -7.71 -0.65
N GLN A 142 -14.85 -8.10 0.58
CA GLN A 142 -13.98 -8.00 1.74
C GLN A 142 -12.76 -8.92 1.59
N ALA A 143 -12.94 -10.12 1.01
CA ALA A 143 -11.81 -11.01 0.71
C ALA A 143 -10.83 -10.38 -0.29
N SER A 144 -11.32 -9.77 -1.37
CA SER A 144 -10.47 -9.07 -2.36
C SER A 144 -9.62 -8.00 -1.67
N LEU A 145 -10.24 -7.19 -0.82
CA LEU A 145 -9.55 -6.16 -0.05
C LEU A 145 -8.45 -6.75 0.84
N CYS A 146 -8.72 -7.83 1.58
CA CYS A 146 -7.70 -8.51 2.39
C CYS A 146 -6.50 -8.97 1.53
N PHE A 147 -6.73 -9.54 0.35
CA PHE A 147 -5.65 -9.95 -0.53
C PHE A 147 -4.83 -8.78 -1.08
N VAL A 148 -5.45 -7.63 -1.34
CA VAL A 148 -4.74 -6.40 -1.72
C VAL A 148 -3.84 -5.92 -0.59
N ILE A 149 -4.38 -5.87 0.63
CA ILE A 149 -3.62 -5.46 1.82
C ILE A 149 -2.42 -6.37 2.04
N ALA A 150 -2.61 -7.69 1.98
CA ALA A 150 -1.53 -8.66 2.10
C ALA A 150 -0.42 -8.41 1.07
N ARG A 151 -0.80 -8.30 -0.22
CA ARG A 151 0.16 -8.06 -1.30
C ARG A 151 0.87 -6.72 -1.17
N ALA A 152 0.20 -5.69 -0.65
CA ALA A 152 0.82 -4.40 -0.38
C ALA A 152 1.94 -4.53 0.65
N TYR A 153 1.68 -5.13 1.82
CA TYR A 153 2.72 -5.34 2.83
C TYR A 153 3.83 -6.30 2.36
N GLN A 154 3.50 -7.30 1.55
CA GLN A 154 4.49 -8.22 0.99
C GLN A 154 5.43 -7.53 -0.01
N LYS A 155 4.88 -6.73 -0.93
CA LYS A 155 5.65 -6.08 -2.01
C LYS A 155 6.26 -4.74 -1.60
N MET A 156 5.72 -4.10 -0.57
CA MET A 156 6.12 -2.79 -0.06
C MET A 156 6.26 -2.82 1.47
N PRO A 157 7.21 -3.59 2.02
CA PRO A 157 7.36 -3.77 3.47
C PRO A 157 7.62 -2.45 4.23
N PHE A 158 8.16 -1.43 3.54
CA PHE A 158 8.36 -0.10 4.10
C PHE A 158 7.07 0.55 4.63
N LEU A 159 5.90 0.14 4.14
CA LEU A 159 4.58 0.61 4.62
C LEU A 159 4.23 0.05 6.02
N GLY A 160 4.80 -1.10 6.38
CA GLY A 160 4.73 -1.63 7.75
C GLY A 160 5.80 -1.01 8.64
N GLU A 161 7.03 -0.89 8.13
CA GLU A 161 8.17 -0.32 8.85
C GLU A 161 7.93 1.13 9.29
N CYS A 162 7.26 1.93 8.45
CA CYS A 162 7.02 3.34 8.74
C CYS A 162 6.17 3.55 10.01
N ARG A 163 5.31 2.59 10.36
CA ARG A 163 4.47 2.63 11.58
C ARG A 163 5.29 2.59 12.87
N SER A 164 6.51 2.06 12.80
CA SER A 164 7.45 1.97 13.94
C SER A 164 8.58 3.01 13.84
N ALA A 165 8.64 3.78 12.76
CA ALA A 165 9.70 4.74 12.49
C ALA A 165 9.22 6.18 12.72
N PRO A 166 10.11 7.11 13.14
CA PRO A 166 9.76 8.52 13.22
C PRO A 166 9.45 9.06 11.82
N ARG A 167 8.47 9.97 11.72
CA ARG A 167 7.92 10.45 10.44
C ARG A 167 8.97 11.05 9.48
N ASN A 168 9.98 11.73 10.02
CA ASN A 168 11.09 12.30 9.25
C ASN A 168 12.01 11.23 8.62
N GLY A 169 12.00 10.00 9.15
CA GLY A 169 12.74 8.86 8.61
C GLY A 169 12.02 8.12 7.48
N TRP A 170 10.74 8.42 7.22
CA TRP A 170 9.94 7.64 6.25
C TRP A 170 10.54 7.65 4.86
N ASN A 171 10.97 8.82 4.35
CA ASN A 171 11.61 8.91 3.04
C ASN A 171 12.82 7.97 2.91
N ALA A 172 13.61 7.76 3.99
CA ALA A 172 14.76 6.87 3.93
C ALA A 172 14.37 5.40 3.72
N LEU A 173 13.20 4.97 4.21
CA LEU A 173 12.70 3.58 4.07
C LEU A 173 12.47 3.20 2.59
N THR A 174 12.21 4.17 1.72
CA THR A 174 11.95 3.92 0.29
C THR A 174 13.18 4.07 -0.59
N ALA A 175 14.37 4.32 -0.02
CA ALA A 175 15.59 4.62 -0.79
C ALA A 175 15.95 3.54 -1.82
N GLN A 176 15.69 2.28 -1.51
CA GLN A 176 16.00 1.13 -2.37
C GLN A 176 14.79 0.64 -3.18
N PHE A 177 13.58 1.12 -2.88
CA PHE A 177 12.37 0.67 -3.57
C PHE A 177 12.36 1.19 -5.01
N ASN A 178 12.44 0.28 -5.98
CA ASN A 178 12.52 0.59 -7.41
C ASN A 178 13.52 1.71 -7.74
N ALA A 179 14.69 1.69 -7.10
CA ALA A 179 15.71 2.75 -7.22
C ALA A 179 16.27 2.96 -8.65
N HIS A 180 15.92 2.11 -9.61
CA HIS A 180 16.21 2.29 -11.03
C HIS A 180 15.28 3.32 -11.72
N LEU A 181 14.10 3.59 -11.15
CA LEU A 181 13.18 4.65 -11.57
C LEU A 181 13.63 6.01 -11.04
N GLN A 182 14.80 6.47 -11.49
CA GLN A 182 15.28 7.81 -11.17
C GLN A 182 14.89 8.80 -12.26
N ASN A 183 14.46 9.97 -11.83
CA ASN A 183 14.24 11.10 -12.70
C ASN A 183 15.58 11.59 -13.24
N ARG A 184 15.74 11.58 -14.57
CA ARG A 184 16.99 11.92 -15.25
C ARG A 184 17.02 13.40 -15.54
N SER A 185 17.87 14.17 -14.86
CA SER A 185 18.02 15.59 -15.19
C SER A 185 18.73 15.77 -16.55
N GLY A 186 18.14 16.55 -17.45
CA GLY A 186 18.89 17.20 -18.53
C GLY A 186 18.75 16.60 -19.93
N SER A 187 17.56 16.14 -20.34
CA SER A 187 17.31 15.86 -21.76
C SER A 187 16.93 17.15 -22.51
N GLU A 188 17.50 17.37 -23.70
CA GLU A 188 17.07 18.39 -24.66
C GLU A 188 15.90 17.89 -25.55
N GLU A 189 15.42 16.66 -25.31
CA GLU A 189 14.31 16.08 -26.06
C GLU A 189 12.98 16.75 -25.68
N ALA A 190 12.07 16.79 -26.65
CA ALA A 190 10.72 17.27 -26.41
C ALA A 190 10.04 16.39 -25.36
N ARG A 191 9.55 17.02 -24.28
CA ARG A 191 8.91 16.30 -23.19
C ARG A 191 7.54 15.78 -23.57
N ASP A 192 7.20 14.63 -23.01
CA ASP A 192 5.88 14.01 -23.19
C ASP A 192 4.76 14.92 -22.69
N LEU A 193 3.63 14.86 -23.40
CA LEU A 193 2.39 15.55 -23.08
C LEU A 193 1.83 15.10 -21.72
N ILE A 194 1.44 16.09 -20.90
CA ILE A 194 0.67 15.90 -19.69
C ILE A 194 -0.82 16.14 -19.99
N HIS A 195 -1.64 15.16 -19.67
CA HIS A 195 -3.10 15.23 -19.72
C HIS A 195 -3.65 15.48 -18.31
N CYS A 196 -4.58 16.42 -18.21
CA CYS A 196 -5.33 16.73 -16.99
C CYS A 196 -6.83 16.79 -17.32
N PHE A 197 -7.69 16.71 -16.30
CA PHE A 197 -9.13 16.87 -16.45
C PHE A 197 -9.69 17.85 -15.42
N TRP A 198 -10.64 18.69 -15.84
CA TRP A 198 -11.38 19.59 -14.98
C TRP A 198 -12.77 19.89 -15.54
N SER A 199 -13.79 19.92 -14.71
CA SER A 199 -15.17 20.22 -15.13
C SER A 199 -16.02 20.75 -13.98
N ASP A 200 -17.16 21.34 -14.34
CA ASP A 200 -18.29 21.71 -13.48
C ASP A 200 -18.04 22.88 -12.52
N THR A 201 -16.80 23.39 -12.44
CA THR A 201 -16.43 24.50 -11.54
C THR A 201 -15.33 25.36 -12.14
N LEU A 202 -15.14 26.56 -11.59
CA LEU A 202 -13.97 27.37 -11.92
C LEU A 202 -12.69 26.68 -11.40
N PRO A 203 -11.61 26.60 -12.20
CA PRO A 203 -10.34 26.09 -11.72
C PRO A 203 -9.87 26.82 -10.46
N SER A 204 -9.47 26.05 -9.45
CA SER A 204 -9.00 26.58 -8.17
C SER A 204 -7.63 27.26 -8.29
N GLU A 205 -7.23 28.04 -7.28
CA GLU A 205 -5.84 28.55 -7.19
C GLU A 205 -4.82 27.41 -7.21
N MET A 206 -5.16 26.28 -6.59
CA MET A 206 -4.30 25.09 -6.55
C MET A 206 -4.16 24.48 -7.94
N SER A 207 -5.26 24.39 -8.69
CA SER A 207 -5.27 23.98 -10.09
C SER A 207 -4.45 24.89 -10.99
N HIS A 208 -4.54 26.20 -10.79
CA HIS A 208 -3.70 27.15 -11.50
C HIS A 208 -2.22 26.99 -11.19
N LEU A 209 -1.87 26.76 -9.92
CA LEU A 209 -0.49 26.53 -9.49
C LEU A 209 0.07 25.23 -10.09
N ALA A 210 -0.70 24.14 -10.04
CA ALA A 210 -0.34 22.85 -10.62
C ALA A 210 -0.08 22.96 -12.13
N LEU A 211 -1.05 23.47 -12.89
CA LEU A 211 -0.92 23.64 -14.34
C LEU A 211 0.27 24.53 -14.73
N ARG A 212 0.49 25.63 -14.01
CA ARG A 212 1.67 26.49 -14.23
C ARG A 212 2.98 25.78 -13.94
N SER A 213 3.02 24.96 -12.90
CA SER A 213 4.23 24.18 -12.57
C SER A 213 4.60 23.22 -13.69
N MET A 214 3.61 22.56 -14.31
CA MET A 214 3.83 21.64 -15.43
C MET A 214 4.41 22.34 -16.66
N ILE A 215 3.84 23.50 -17.03
CA ILE A 215 4.37 24.34 -18.11
C ILE A 215 5.78 24.83 -17.79
N ARG A 216 6.04 25.25 -16.55
CA ARG A 216 7.36 25.73 -16.10
C ARG A 216 8.44 24.66 -16.21
N GLN A 217 8.09 23.40 -15.95
CA GLN A 217 9.00 22.26 -16.13
C GLN A 217 9.15 21.85 -17.61
N GLY A 218 8.53 22.58 -18.54
CA GLY A 218 8.71 22.42 -19.98
C GLY A 218 7.88 21.30 -20.60
N HIS A 219 6.85 20.83 -19.91
CA HIS A 219 5.91 19.87 -20.51
C HIS A 219 4.84 20.60 -21.33
N PRO A 220 4.45 20.08 -22.51
CA PRO A 220 3.16 20.44 -23.09
C PRO A 220 2.05 19.93 -22.16
N VAL A 221 1.01 20.73 -21.98
CA VAL A 221 -0.11 20.41 -21.08
C VAL A 221 -1.43 20.56 -21.83
N LYS A 222 -2.29 19.55 -21.69
CA LYS A 222 -3.66 19.57 -22.21
C LYS A 222 -4.65 19.29 -21.09
N LEU A 223 -5.59 20.21 -20.91
CA LEU A 223 -6.72 20.09 -19.97
C LEU A 223 -7.97 19.69 -20.75
N TYR A 224 -8.59 18.58 -20.37
CA TYR A 224 -9.86 18.13 -20.92
C TYR A 224 -11.01 18.60 -20.04
N THR A 225 -12.11 19.02 -20.66
CA THR A 225 -13.30 19.49 -19.93
C THR A 225 -14.59 19.10 -20.67
N TYR A 226 -15.69 18.96 -19.93
CA TYR A 226 -17.04 18.88 -20.53
C TYR A 226 -17.74 20.24 -20.58
N ASP A 227 -17.14 21.28 -19.99
CA ASP A 227 -17.59 22.66 -20.07
C ASP A 227 -17.30 23.26 -21.46
N ASP A 228 -17.71 24.51 -21.68
CA ASP A 228 -17.38 25.23 -22.91
C ASP A 228 -15.86 25.44 -23.05
N VAL A 229 -15.28 24.92 -24.13
CA VAL A 229 -13.83 24.91 -24.38
C VAL A 229 -13.27 26.33 -24.45
N ALA A 230 -13.95 27.26 -25.10
CA ALA A 230 -13.46 28.64 -25.26
C ALA A 230 -13.45 29.38 -23.92
N THR A 231 -14.49 29.19 -23.11
CA THR A 231 -14.59 29.74 -21.75
C THR A 231 -13.50 29.18 -20.85
N MET A 232 -13.33 27.86 -20.82
CA MET A 232 -12.28 27.21 -20.02
C MET A 232 -10.87 27.61 -20.50
N GLN A 233 -10.65 27.75 -21.81
CA GLN A 233 -9.38 28.21 -22.37
C GLN A 233 -8.98 29.63 -21.89
N ALA A 234 -9.96 30.49 -21.62
CA ALA A 234 -9.73 31.83 -21.07
C ALA A 234 -9.41 31.83 -19.56
N LEU A 235 -9.74 30.76 -18.84
CA LEU A 235 -9.53 30.65 -17.39
C LEU A 235 -8.17 30.01 -17.05
N VAL A 236 -7.70 29.07 -17.86
CA VAL A 236 -6.45 28.33 -17.59
C VAL A 236 -5.19 29.17 -17.84
N PRO A 237 -4.05 28.83 -17.22
CA PRO A 237 -2.77 29.48 -17.50
C PRO A 237 -2.35 29.41 -18.97
N SER A 238 -1.64 30.44 -19.44
CA SER A 238 -1.03 30.46 -20.77
C SER A 238 -0.12 29.24 -20.98
N GLY A 239 -0.18 28.64 -22.17
CA GLY A 239 0.54 27.41 -22.52
C GLY A 239 -0.26 26.13 -22.30
N VAL A 240 -1.36 26.17 -21.55
CA VAL A 240 -2.29 25.03 -21.42
C VAL A 240 -3.26 25.01 -22.59
N LEU A 241 -3.35 23.88 -23.28
CA LEU A 241 -4.34 23.65 -24.32
C LEU A 241 -5.62 23.05 -23.73
N VAL A 242 -6.79 23.60 -24.06
CA VAL A 242 -8.07 23.04 -23.62
C VAL A 242 -8.72 22.23 -24.75
N ALA A 243 -9.29 21.07 -24.41
CA ALA A 243 -9.99 20.20 -25.34
C ALA A 243 -11.30 19.65 -24.76
N ASP A 244 -12.25 19.31 -25.62
CA ASP A 244 -13.49 18.66 -25.23
C ASP A 244 -13.20 17.21 -24.77
N ALA A 245 -13.55 16.89 -23.53
CA ALA A 245 -13.42 15.56 -22.95
C ALA A 245 -14.28 14.51 -23.69
N ALA A 246 -15.35 14.92 -24.37
CA ALA A 246 -16.18 14.05 -25.21
C ALA A 246 -15.41 13.42 -26.38
N SER A 247 -14.25 13.98 -26.75
CA SER A 247 -13.36 13.40 -27.76
C SER A 247 -12.65 12.12 -27.30
N VAL A 248 -12.62 11.84 -26.00
CA VAL A 248 -11.95 10.67 -25.42
C VAL A 248 -12.97 9.73 -24.78
N VAL A 249 -13.83 10.27 -23.92
CA VAL A 249 -14.87 9.49 -23.23
C VAL A 249 -16.23 10.09 -23.55
N PRO A 250 -17.22 9.32 -24.02
CA PRO A 250 -18.53 9.85 -24.35
C PRO A 250 -19.21 10.59 -23.19
N ARG A 251 -19.87 11.71 -23.49
CA ARG A 251 -20.59 12.53 -22.51
C ARG A 251 -21.68 11.77 -21.74
N SER A 252 -22.23 10.70 -22.31
CA SER A 252 -23.16 9.80 -21.62
C SER A 252 -22.53 9.09 -20.41
N THR A 253 -21.27 8.68 -20.52
CA THR A 253 -20.52 8.06 -19.42
C THR A 253 -20.26 9.06 -18.31
N TYR A 254 -19.92 10.30 -18.68
CA TYR A 254 -19.76 11.41 -17.74
C TYR A 254 -21.04 11.69 -16.94
N HIS A 255 -22.17 11.85 -17.64
CA HIS A 255 -23.45 12.06 -16.98
C HIS A 255 -23.86 10.88 -16.09
N HIS A 256 -23.60 9.64 -16.53
CA HIS A 256 -23.84 8.47 -15.70
C HIS A 256 -23.05 8.53 -14.39
N ALA A 257 -21.75 8.85 -14.47
CA ALA A 257 -20.88 8.97 -13.30
C ALA A 257 -21.32 10.11 -12.35
N LEU A 258 -21.74 11.27 -12.86
CA LEU A 258 -22.22 12.37 -12.02
C LEU A 258 -23.53 12.06 -11.30
N VAL A 259 -24.45 11.30 -11.93
CA VAL A 259 -25.75 10.98 -11.34
C VAL A 259 -25.62 9.89 -10.27
N HIS A 260 -24.75 8.92 -10.49
CA HIS A 260 -24.68 7.71 -9.65
C HIS A 260 -23.43 7.67 -8.76
N SER A 261 -22.53 8.66 -8.86
CA SER A 261 -21.24 8.70 -8.16
C SER A 261 -20.69 10.14 -8.05
N GLU A 262 -19.45 10.31 -7.55
CA GLU A 262 -18.74 11.59 -7.53
C GLU A 262 -17.88 11.80 -8.79
N ILE A 263 -17.66 13.07 -9.19
CA ILE A 263 -16.81 13.46 -10.33
C ILE A 263 -15.39 12.86 -10.29
N ARG A 264 -14.85 12.60 -9.09
CA ARG A 264 -13.53 11.95 -8.92
C ARG A 264 -13.44 10.59 -9.60
N TYR A 265 -14.52 9.82 -9.59
CA TYR A 265 -14.54 8.48 -10.18
C TYR A 265 -14.55 8.54 -11.70
N PHE A 266 -15.14 9.60 -12.25
CA PHE A 266 -15.01 9.86 -13.67
C PHE A 266 -13.57 10.20 -14.05
N SER A 267 -12.88 11.03 -13.24
CA SER A 267 -11.47 11.34 -13.44
C SER A 267 -10.58 10.08 -13.45
N ASP A 268 -10.86 9.13 -12.54
CA ASP A 268 -10.19 7.81 -12.51
C ASP A 268 -10.41 7.00 -13.82
N ILE A 269 -11.61 7.05 -14.39
CA ILE A 269 -11.92 6.38 -15.66
C ILE A 269 -11.24 7.09 -16.84
N PHE A 270 -11.30 8.42 -16.85
CA PHE A 270 -10.80 9.25 -17.93
C PHE A 270 -9.29 9.12 -18.08
N ARG A 271 -8.53 9.05 -16.98
CA ARG A 271 -7.07 8.89 -17.03
C ARG A 271 -6.63 7.59 -17.72
N TYR A 272 -7.36 6.49 -17.53
CA TYR A 272 -7.04 5.25 -18.25
C TYR A 272 -7.33 5.39 -19.74
N ALA A 273 -8.47 5.99 -20.11
CA ALA A 273 -8.84 6.17 -21.51
C ALA A 273 -7.86 7.09 -22.26
N VAL A 274 -7.53 8.26 -21.69
CA VAL A 274 -6.65 9.22 -22.36
C VAL A 274 -5.22 8.69 -22.51
N LEU A 275 -4.71 7.95 -21.52
CA LEU A 275 -3.40 7.31 -21.60
C LEU A 275 -3.39 6.14 -22.57
N GLN A 276 -4.49 5.38 -22.68
CA GLN A 276 -4.61 4.34 -23.70
C GLN A 276 -4.59 4.93 -25.11
N GLU A 277 -5.33 6.00 -25.35
CA GLU A 277 -5.48 6.60 -26.69
C GLU A 277 -4.23 7.39 -27.13
N PHE A 278 -3.64 8.17 -26.22
CA PHE A 278 -2.58 9.11 -26.58
C PHE A 278 -1.22 8.81 -25.96
N GLY A 279 -1.15 7.98 -24.92
CA GLY A 279 0.05 7.82 -24.10
C GLY A 279 0.45 9.12 -23.38
N GLY A 280 1.69 9.16 -22.89
CA GLY A 280 2.23 10.31 -22.15
C GLY A 280 1.93 10.22 -20.66
N TRP A 281 1.65 11.36 -20.03
CA TRP A 281 1.46 11.48 -18.60
C TRP A 281 0.03 11.89 -18.24
N TRP A 282 -0.50 11.34 -17.16
CA TRP A 282 -1.65 11.86 -16.44
C TRP A 282 -1.20 12.51 -15.15
N LEU A 283 -1.69 13.73 -14.88
CA LEU A 283 -1.54 14.38 -13.59
C LEU A 283 -2.86 14.96 -13.10
N ASP A 284 -3.18 14.73 -11.83
CA ASP A 284 -4.26 15.45 -11.14
C ASP A 284 -3.90 16.95 -11.03
N THR A 285 -4.92 17.81 -11.05
CA THR A 285 -4.73 19.27 -11.04
C THR A 285 -4.37 19.83 -9.68
N ASP A 286 -4.04 19.00 -8.69
CA ASP A 286 -3.47 19.41 -7.41
C ASP A 286 -2.05 18.83 -7.19
N ILE A 287 -1.39 18.40 -8.27
CA ILE A 287 0.03 18.02 -8.31
C ILE A 287 0.89 19.21 -8.76
N VAL A 288 1.75 19.70 -7.88
CA VAL A 288 2.75 20.73 -8.21
C VAL A 288 4.09 20.07 -8.57
N LEU A 289 4.57 20.27 -9.80
CA LEU A 289 5.86 19.74 -10.26
C LEU A 289 7.03 20.65 -9.85
N LEU A 290 8.00 20.03 -9.18
CA LEU A 290 9.26 20.67 -8.77
C LEU A 290 10.39 20.40 -9.75
N LYS A 291 10.31 19.29 -10.49
CA LYS A 291 11.26 18.83 -11.49
C LYS A 291 10.49 18.33 -12.73
N PRO A 292 11.11 18.30 -13.91
CA PRO A 292 10.51 17.67 -15.09
C PRO A 292 10.28 16.17 -14.87
N LEU A 293 9.36 15.56 -15.62
CA LEU A 293 9.03 14.14 -15.56
C LEU A 293 9.88 13.32 -16.54
N ASP A 294 11.19 13.27 -16.29
CA ASP A 294 12.16 12.64 -17.18
C ASP A 294 12.49 11.20 -16.70
N PHE A 295 11.48 10.32 -16.72
CA PHE A 295 11.61 8.90 -16.34
C PHE A 295 11.81 8.01 -17.58
N ALA A 296 12.65 6.99 -17.46
CA ALA A 296 12.97 6.11 -18.58
C ALA A 296 11.96 5.00 -18.85
N SER A 297 11.17 4.65 -17.84
CA SER A 297 10.19 3.56 -17.93
C SER A 297 8.96 4.00 -18.71
N GLU A 298 8.50 3.18 -19.67
CA GLU A 298 7.30 3.47 -20.46
C GLU A 298 6.04 3.57 -19.59
N HIS A 299 5.98 2.78 -18.51
CA HIS A 299 4.96 2.88 -17.48
C HIS A 299 5.53 3.46 -16.20
N VAL A 300 4.75 4.31 -15.55
CA VAL A 300 5.05 4.86 -14.22
C VAL A 300 3.75 4.94 -13.44
N PHE A 301 3.76 4.46 -12.20
CA PHE A 301 2.65 4.58 -11.25
C PHE A 301 3.16 5.16 -9.94
N SER A 302 2.29 5.78 -9.16
CA SER A 302 2.63 6.38 -7.87
C SER A 302 1.95 5.64 -6.72
N THR A 303 2.53 5.77 -5.52
CA THR A 303 2.00 5.22 -4.27
C THR A 303 1.86 6.29 -3.21
N GLN A 304 1.13 6.03 -2.14
CA GLN A 304 0.99 6.92 -0.98
C GLN A 304 1.36 6.19 0.32
N TRP A 305 1.61 6.95 1.39
CA TRP A 305 2.06 6.37 2.67
C TRP A 305 0.93 5.69 3.45
N SER A 306 -0.25 6.31 3.49
CA SER A 306 -1.38 5.81 4.29
C SER A 306 -2.48 5.22 3.40
N GLY A 307 -3.39 4.43 3.98
CA GLY A 307 -4.56 3.90 3.26
C GLY A 307 -4.40 2.47 2.75
N VAL A 308 -3.35 1.76 3.18
CA VAL A 308 -3.14 0.33 2.92
C VAL A 308 -4.37 -0.47 3.33
N GLU A 309 -4.92 -0.21 4.51
CA GLU A 309 -6.06 -0.95 5.10
C GLU A 309 -7.37 -0.74 4.33
N ASN A 310 -7.42 0.30 3.49
CA ASN A 310 -8.52 0.56 2.57
C ASN A 310 -8.22 0.09 1.14
N GLY A 311 -7.07 -0.56 0.92
CA GLY A 311 -6.63 -1.09 -0.38
C GLY A 311 -6.16 -0.02 -1.36
N HIS A 312 -5.83 1.19 -0.89
CA HIS A 312 -5.54 2.36 -1.74
C HIS A 312 -4.05 2.74 -1.71
N VAL A 313 -3.17 1.78 -1.94
CA VAL A 313 -1.72 1.99 -1.87
C VAL A 313 -1.17 2.60 -3.15
N CYS A 314 -1.57 2.06 -4.30
CA CYS A 314 -1.27 2.64 -5.60
C CYS A 314 -2.32 3.69 -5.94
N VAL A 315 -1.87 4.88 -6.35
CA VAL A 315 -2.74 6.03 -6.63
C VAL A 315 -2.56 6.50 -8.07
N GLY A 316 -3.66 6.94 -8.66
CA GLY A 316 -3.69 7.35 -10.07
C GLY A 316 -3.44 8.83 -10.31
N GLY A 317 -3.04 9.60 -9.28
CA GLY A 317 -2.83 11.05 -9.39
C GLY A 317 -1.63 11.43 -10.25
N VAL A 318 -0.67 10.52 -10.41
CA VAL A 318 0.43 10.63 -11.38
C VAL A 318 0.66 9.28 -12.03
N MET A 319 0.51 9.21 -13.35
CA MET A 319 0.68 7.98 -14.13
C MET A 319 1.33 8.25 -15.49
N ARG A 320 2.11 7.30 -16.01
CA ARG A 320 2.61 7.28 -17.40
C ARG A 320 2.25 5.97 -18.06
N ALA A 321 1.94 6.03 -19.34
CA ALA A 321 1.84 4.84 -20.19
C ALA A 321 2.19 5.18 -21.65
N PRO A 322 2.67 4.19 -22.44
CA PRO A 322 2.79 4.35 -23.87
C PRO A 322 1.41 4.36 -24.54
N LYS A 323 1.33 5.00 -25.71
CA LYS A 323 0.14 4.96 -26.56
C LYS A 323 -0.20 3.50 -26.89
N GLY A 324 -1.49 3.13 -26.78
CA GLY A 324 -1.97 1.78 -27.03
C GLY A 324 -1.66 0.79 -25.90
N SER A 325 -1.29 1.26 -24.70
CA SER A 325 -1.02 0.41 -23.54
C SER A 325 -2.18 -0.54 -23.22
N LEU A 326 -1.90 -1.84 -23.27
CA LEU A 326 -2.87 -2.87 -22.90
C LEU A 326 -3.26 -2.79 -21.41
N HIS A 327 -2.36 -2.35 -20.54
CA HIS A 327 -2.69 -2.15 -19.13
C HIS A 327 -3.73 -1.04 -18.95
N MET A 328 -3.61 0.06 -19.70
CA MET A 328 -4.58 1.15 -19.64
C MET A 328 -5.92 0.73 -20.25
N ALA A 329 -5.91 -0.05 -21.34
CA ALA A 329 -7.12 -0.61 -21.92
C ALA A 329 -7.86 -1.54 -20.95
N ASN A 330 -7.14 -2.42 -20.24
CA ASN A 330 -7.72 -3.33 -19.25
C ASN A 330 -8.30 -2.57 -18.05
N LEU A 331 -7.54 -1.63 -17.49
CA LEU A 331 -8.00 -0.78 -16.38
C LEU A 331 -9.24 0.03 -16.78
N TYR A 332 -9.27 0.59 -17.99
CA TYR A 332 -10.43 1.30 -18.52
C TYR A 332 -11.65 0.37 -18.62
N ALA A 333 -11.49 -0.82 -19.21
CA ALA A 333 -12.57 -1.79 -19.35
C ALA A 333 -13.13 -2.25 -17.99
N LEU A 334 -12.26 -2.57 -17.03
CA LEU A 334 -12.66 -2.95 -15.68
C LEU A 334 -13.35 -1.81 -14.93
N ALA A 335 -12.86 -0.57 -15.09
CA ALA A 335 -13.47 0.60 -14.48
C ALA A 335 -14.88 0.86 -15.02
N LEU A 336 -15.07 0.74 -16.35
CA LEU A 336 -16.41 0.82 -16.95
C LEU A 336 -17.32 -0.31 -16.46
N GLN A 337 -16.81 -1.55 -16.39
CA GLN A 337 -17.59 -2.68 -15.89
C GLN A 337 -18.13 -2.40 -14.49
N ARG A 338 -17.28 -1.97 -13.56
CA ARG A 338 -17.67 -1.65 -12.18
C ARG A 338 -18.64 -0.48 -12.10
N LEU A 339 -18.39 0.58 -12.88
CA LEU A 339 -19.29 1.75 -12.94
C LEU A 339 -20.72 1.36 -13.36
N PHE A 340 -20.88 0.44 -14.31
CA PHE A 340 -22.19 0.06 -14.84
C PHE A 340 -22.83 -1.16 -14.16
N SER A 341 -22.06 -2.00 -13.46
CA SER A 341 -22.59 -3.18 -12.78
C SER A 341 -23.11 -2.91 -11.38
N GLU A 342 -22.60 -1.88 -10.71
CA GLU A 342 -22.90 -1.59 -9.31
C GLU A 342 -24.01 -0.53 -9.18
N ARG A 343 -24.96 -0.76 -8.27
CA ARG A 343 -25.99 0.26 -7.95
C ARG A 343 -25.39 1.53 -7.34
N ARG A 344 -24.25 1.39 -6.67
CA ARG A 344 -23.45 2.46 -6.09
C ARG A 344 -22.00 2.00 -6.07
N VAL A 345 -21.13 2.78 -6.70
CA VAL A 345 -19.69 2.52 -6.74
C VAL A 345 -19.08 2.86 -5.37
N GLU A 346 -18.43 1.89 -4.73
CA GLU A 346 -17.69 2.10 -3.48
C GLU A 346 -16.46 2.99 -3.71
N TYR A 347 -16.00 3.67 -2.65
CA TYR A 347 -14.85 4.57 -2.76
C TYR A 347 -13.61 3.78 -3.24
N GLY A 348 -12.99 4.29 -4.30
CA GLY A 348 -11.81 3.70 -4.91
C GLY A 348 -12.06 2.54 -5.88
N ALA A 349 -13.30 2.03 -5.97
CA ALA A 349 -13.61 0.83 -6.76
C ALA A 349 -13.27 0.94 -8.25
N VAL A 350 -13.23 2.14 -8.83
CA VAL A 350 -12.78 2.39 -10.21
C VAL A 350 -11.43 3.13 -10.30
N GLY A 351 -10.86 3.50 -9.15
CA GLY A 351 -9.64 4.30 -9.03
C GLY A 351 -8.57 3.57 -8.23
N PRO A 352 -8.15 4.07 -7.05
CA PRO A 352 -7.02 3.53 -6.30
C PRO A 352 -7.17 2.06 -5.85
N LEU A 353 -8.39 1.57 -5.56
CA LEU A 353 -8.58 0.15 -5.23
C LEU A 353 -8.36 -0.72 -6.46
N LEU A 354 -9.02 -0.40 -7.57
CA LEU A 354 -8.85 -1.12 -8.84
C LEU A 354 -7.38 -1.09 -9.30
N LEU A 355 -6.74 0.07 -9.19
CA LEU A 355 -5.33 0.22 -9.57
C LEU A 355 -4.42 -0.64 -8.67
N SER A 356 -4.63 -0.63 -7.36
CA SER A 356 -3.87 -1.46 -6.43
C SER A 356 -4.10 -2.95 -6.65
N GLU A 357 -5.36 -3.37 -6.86
CA GLU A 357 -5.71 -4.75 -7.24
C GLU A 357 -5.00 -5.18 -8.51
N TYR A 358 -5.02 -4.35 -9.54
CA TYR A 358 -4.43 -4.64 -10.84
C TYR A 358 -2.90 -4.74 -10.78
N LEU A 359 -2.25 -3.75 -10.16
CA LEU A 359 -0.78 -3.70 -10.10
C LEU A 359 -0.21 -4.77 -9.16
N LEU A 360 -0.79 -4.93 -7.96
CA LEU A 360 -0.27 -5.84 -6.95
C LEU A 360 -0.72 -7.29 -7.18
N GLY A 361 -1.84 -7.51 -7.89
CA GLY A 361 -2.30 -8.83 -8.30
C GLY A 361 -1.57 -9.38 -9.53
N SER A 362 -0.77 -8.58 -10.21
CA SER A 362 -0.02 -9.01 -11.40
C SER A 362 1.26 -9.77 -11.04
N ASP A 363 1.53 -10.85 -11.78
CA ASP A 363 2.83 -11.53 -11.77
C ASP A 363 3.86 -10.83 -12.68
N ASP A 364 3.45 -9.77 -13.38
CA ASP A 364 4.30 -8.96 -14.25
C ASP A 364 5.30 -8.13 -13.43
N GLN A 365 6.55 -8.59 -13.40
CA GLN A 365 7.64 -7.92 -12.70
C GLN A 365 7.98 -6.55 -13.29
N GLN A 366 7.76 -6.33 -14.59
CA GLN A 366 8.01 -5.04 -15.22
C GLN A 366 7.00 -3.99 -14.75
N LEU A 367 5.75 -4.40 -14.55
CA LEU A 367 4.72 -3.53 -14.02
C LEU A 367 4.99 -3.16 -12.55
N LEU A 368 5.43 -4.12 -11.73
CA LEU A 368 5.83 -3.87 -10.34
C LEU A 368 7.08 -2.99 -10.25
N SER A 369 8.03 -3.17 -11.17
CA SER A 369 9.24 -2.33 -11.24
C SER A 369 8.93 -0.90 -11.72
N SER A 370 7.73 -0.64 -12.23
CA SER A 370 7.26 0.67 -12.71
C SER A 370 6.59 1.53 -11.63
N ILE A 371 6.57 1.07 -10.37
CA ILE A 371 5.90 1.77 -9.26
C ILE A 371 6.90 2.65 -8.51
N LEU A 372 6.61 3.95 -8.42
CA LEU A 372 7.36 4.91 -7.63
C LEU A 372 6.96 4.85 -6.15
N PRO A 373 7.91 5.08 -5.23
CA PRO A 373 7.59 5.18 -3.81
C PRO A 373 6.81 6.47 -3.50
N PRO A 374 6.16 6.54 -2.32
CA PRO A 374 5.41 7.73 -1.93
C PRO A 374 6.27 9.00 -1.90
N THR A 375 7.56 8.87 -1.58
CA THR A 375 8.52 9.99 -1.57
C THR A 375 8.58 10.78 -2.89
N THR A 376 8.21 10.22 -4.04
CA THR A 376 8.35 10.92 -5.33
C THR A 376 7.31 12.01 -5.55
N PHE A 377 6.05 11.78 -5.13
CA PHE A 377 4.93 12.71 -5.33
C PHE A 377 4.09 12.96 -4.06
N ASN A 378 4.14 12.05 -3.10
CA ASN A 378 3.34 12.00 -1.88
C ASN A 378 4.24 12.03 -0.63
N ALA A 379 5.33 12.82 -0.68
CA ALA A 379 6.29 12.92 0.42
C ALA A 379 5.67 13.52 1.68
N ILE A 380 4.70 14.43 1.52
CA ILE A 380 3.75 14.85 2.55
C ILE A 380 2.43 14.15 2.23
N ASP A 381 1.92 13.35 3.16
CA ASP A 381 0.75 12.53 2.94
C ASP A 381 -0.55 13.32 3.19
N TRP A 382 -1.68 12.81 2.70
CA TRP A 382 -2.96 13.55 2.73
C TRP A 382 -3.44 13.91 4.14
N HIS A 383 -3.08 13.13 5.17
CA HIS A 383 -3.44 13.41 6.56
C HIS A 383 -2.55 14.51 7.20
N GLU A 384 -1.56 15.02 6.47
CA GLU A 384 -0.53 15.95 6.93
C GLU A 384 -0.59 17.30 6.21
N VAL A 385 -1.71 17.63 5.57
CA VAL A 385 -1.85 18.87 4.78
C VAL A 385 -1.58 20.16 5.57
N ASP A 386 -1.70 20.14 6.90
CA ASP A 386 -1.34 21.27 7.77
C ASP A 386 0.15 21.64 7.68
N LEU A 387 1.03 20.70 7.32
CA LEU A 387 2.44 20.96 7.07
C LEU A 387 2.64 21.94 5.91
N PHE A 388 1.72 21.94 4.93
CA PHE A 388 1.76 22.90 3.83
C PHE A 388 1.41 24.32 4.26
N ALA A 389 0.43 24.46 5.15
CA ALA A 389 -0.12 25.76 5.54
C ALA A 389 0.75 26.53 6.56
N THR A 390 1.82 25.90 7.08
CA THR A 390 2.64 26.44 8.17
C THR A 390 4.12 26.57 7.78
N GLU A 391 4.90 27.31 8.57
CA GLU A 391 6.37 27.39 8.48
C GLU A 391 7.01 26.12 9.06
N SER A 392 6.62 24.97 8.51
CA SER A 392 6.96 23.66 9.07
C SER A 392 8.33 23.20 8.63
N ARG A 393 9.28 23.17 9.57
CA ARG A 393 10.61 22.55 9.35
C ARG A 393 10.48 21.11 8.84
N ALA A 394 9.57 20.33 9.42
CA ALA A 394 9.33 18.95 8.99
C ALA A 394 8.81 18.89 7.54
N GLY A 395 7.90 19.78 7.16
CA GLY A 395 7.41 19.87 5.77
C GLY A 395 8.54 20.19 4.79
N PHE A 396 9.41 21.17 5.10
CA PHE A 396 10.57 21.47 4.27
C PHE A 396 11.56 20.30 4.18
N GLU A 397 11.87 19.65 5.29
CA GLU A 397 12.76 18.47 5.31
C GLU A 397 12.22 17.35 4.42
N LEU A 398 10.93 17.03 4.51
CA LEU A 398 10.30 16.02 3.64
C LEU A 398 10.40 16.35 2.15
N LEU A 399 10.20 17.62 1.78
CA LEU A 399 10.26 18.06 0.37
C LEU A 399 11.67 18.26 -0.16
N SER A 400 12.68 18.34 0.72
CA SER A 400 14.09 18.52 0.36
C SER A 400 14.76 17.25 -0.18
N ASP A 401 14.12 16.09 -0.07
CA ASP A 401 14.67 14.84 -0.58
C ASP A 401 14.86 14.92 -2.10
N PRO A 402 16.04 14.57 -2.64
CA PRO A 402 16.35 14.71 -4.06
C PRO A 402 15.47 13.85 -4.97
N ARG A 403 14.74 12.86 -4.45
CA ARG A 403 13.81 12.03 -5.22
C ARG A 403 12.43 12.68 -5.39
N VAL A 404 12.08 13.67 -4.57
CA VAL A 404 10.82 14.43 -4.70
C VAL A 404 10.83 15.12 -6.06
N THR A 405 9.88 14.74 -6.91
CA THR A 405 9.75 15.24 -8.29
C THR A 405 8.56 16.19 -8.42
N GLY A 406 7.47 15.88 -7.74
CA GLY A 406 6.33 16.77 -7.55
C GLY A 406 5.74 16.57 -6.17
N VAL A 407 4.65 17.29 -5.89
CA VAL A 407 3.98 17.27 -4.60
C VAL A 407 2.48 17.30 -4.82
N HIS A 408 1.78 16.31 -4.25
CA HIS A 408 0.33 16.29 -4.17
C HIS A 408 -0.14 17.16 -3.00
N LEU A 409 -0.96 18.17 -3.31
CA LEU A 409 -1.48 19.10 -2.32
C LEU A 409 -2.81 18.64 -1.69
N TRP A 410 -3.50 17.68 -2.28
CA TRP A 410 -4.75 17.08 -1.75
C TRP A 410 -5.86 18.12 -1.53
N GLU A 411 -6.31 18.78 -2.60
CA GLU A 411 -7.18 19.97 -2.51
C GLU A 411 -8.43 19.75 -1.64
N LYS A 412 -9.10 18.60 -1.81
CA LYS A 412 -10.29 18.27 -1.01
C LYS A 412 -10.00 18.24 0.48
N THR A 413 -8.85 17.71 0.89
CA THR A 413 -8.47 17.62 2.31
C THR A 413 -8.19 18.99 2.91
N TRP A 414 -7.69 19.95 2.12
CA TRP A 414 -7.59 21.34 2.56
C TRP A 414 -8.96 21.92 2.87
N ALA A 415 -9.92 21.74 1.95
CA ALA A 415 -11.27 22.24 2.12
C ALA A 415 -11.95 21.65 3.36
N GLU A 416 -11.78 20.34 3.60
CA GLU A 416 -12.29 19.64 4.79
C GLU A 416 -11.69 20.15 6.11
N ARG A 417 -10.43 20.64 6.08
CA ARG A 417 -9.77 21.27 7.24
C ARG A 417 -9.95 22.79 7.32
N GLY A 418 -10.70 23.39 6.39
CA GLY A 418 -10.88 24.84 6.32
C GLY A 418 -9.62 25.62 5.94
N LEU A 419 -8.62 24.95 5.34
CA LEU A 419 -7.41 25.58 4.83
C LEU A 419 -7.64 26.17 3.44
N ARG A 420 -6.97 27.26 3.11
CA ARG A 420 -7.01 27.85 1.76
C ARG A 420 -5.63 28.33 1.31
N LEU A 421 -5.28 28.00 0.07
CA LEU A 421 -3.97 28.31 -0.52
C LEU A 421 -3.72 29.83 -0.72
N ASP A 422 -4.77 30.63 -0.82
CA ASP A 422 -4.70 32.09 -0.93
C ASP A 422 -4.34 32.75 0.40
N ALA A 423 -4.68 32.10 1.52
CA ALA A 423 -4.55 32.65 2.87
C ALA A 423 -3.26 32.25 3.61
N VAL A 424 -2.45 31.33 3.05
CA VAL A 424 -1.22 30.88 3.71
C VAL A 424 -0.11 31.94 3.69
N SER A 425 0.72 31.96 4.74
CA SER A 425 1.91 32.81 4.81
C SER A 425 2.87 32.54 3.64
N LYS A 426 3.54 33.58 3.12
CA LYS A 426 4.61 33.41 2.13
C LYS A 426 5.78 32.56 2.64
N GLN A 427 5.97 32.52 3.95
CA GLN A 427 7.02 31.71 4.60
C GLN A 427 6.60 30.26 4.82
N SER A 428 5.30 29.93 4.68
CA SER A 428 4.83 28.55 4.79
C SER A 428 5.42 27.67 3.68
N VAL A 429 5.33 26.35 3.83
CA VAL A 429 5.75 25.40 2.79
C VAL A 429 5.00 25.66 1.48
N ALA A 430 3.67 25.84 1.52
CA ALA A 430 2.88 26.20 0.34
C ALA A 430 3.23 27.60 -0.22
N GLY A 431 3.58 28.55 0.65
CA GLY A 431 4.09 29.87 0.25
C GLY A 431 5.38 29.77 -0.56
N HIS A 432 6.29 28.88 -0.16
CA HIS A 432 7.51 28.59 -0.93
C HIS A 432 7.22 27.87 -2.24
N LEU A 433 6.29 26.91 -2.26
CA LEU A 433 5.84 26.27 -3.51
C LEU A 433 5.27 27.30 -4.50
N LYS A 434 4.42 28.22 -4.02
CA LYS A 434 3.92 29.35 -4.82
C LYS A 434 5.06 30.18 -5.38
N LYS A 435 6.05 30.50 -4.56
CA LYS A 435 7.24 31.25 -4.97
C LYS A 435 7.98 30.58 -6.12
N LEU A 436 8.29 29.29 -5.96
CA LEU A 436 9.03 28.48 -6.95
C LEU A 436 8.33 28.43 -8.32
N VAL A 437 7.00 28.38 -8.34
CA VAL A 437 6.24 28.28 -9.59
C VAL A 437 5.98 29.66 -10.22
N LEU A 438 5.66 30.67 -9.41
CA LEU A 438 5.13 31.95 -9.87
C LEU A 438 6.20 33.03 -10.10
N GLU A 439 7.34 32.97 -9.41
CA GLU A 439 8.40 33.97 -9.59
C GLU A 439 9.26 33.65 -10.81
N PRO A 440 9.71 34.63 -11.61
CA PRO A 440 10.69 34.39 -12.68
C PRO A 440 11.98 33.81 -12.09
N ASN A 441 12.65 32.90 -12.82
CA ASN A 441 13.98 32.39 -12.44
C ASN A 441 15.03 33.50 -12.43
#